data_AF-F9HHZ2-F1
#
_entry.id   AF-F9HHZ2-F1
#
_cell.length_a   1.000
_cell.length_b   1.000
_cell.length_c   1.000
_cell.angle_alpha   90.00
_cell.angle_beta   90.00
_cell.angle_gamma   90.00
#
_symmetry.space_group_name_H-M   'P 1'
#
loop_
_entity.id
_entity.type
_entity.pdbx_description
1 polymer ?
#
loop_
_entity_poly.entity_id
_entity_poly.type
_entity_poly.pdbx_seq_one_letter_code
_entity_poly.pdbx_strand_id
1 'polypeptide(L)'
;MKKGCIGCLGSLVILLLAGFGALLYFGPAYGVNIFPPSPQQYAEAALKKMDFGLYTGPDWPQQKKQAMRDLQSAKTYQDTYLTLQKMAELSGGKHSHFYSSSEIKKKNKH
;
A
#
# COMPACT_ATOMS: atom_id res chain seq x y z
N MET A 1 3.37 0.71 -51.45
CA MET A 1 4.36 0.74 -50.36
C MET A 1 3.64 0.90 -49.01
N LYS A 2 3.12 -0.18 -48.40
CA LYS A 2 2.42 -0.08 -47.08
C LYS A 2 2.68 -1.27 -46.12
N LYS A 3 3.30 -2.36 -46.60
CA LYS A 3 3.49 -3.60 -45.82
C LYS A 3 4.65 -3.54 -44.82
N GLY A 4 5.66 -2.71 -45.05
CA GLY A 4 6.81 -2.52 -44.13
C GLY A 4 6.46 -1.73 -42.87
N CYS A 5 5.55 -0.75 -42.96
CA CYS A 5 5.16 0.06 -41.80
C CYS A 5 4.27 -0.70 -40.80
N ILE A 6 3.51 -1.69 -41.26
CA ILE A 6 2.57 -2.45 -40.40
C ILE A 6 3.34 -3.40 -39.45
N GLY A 7 4.43 -4.03 -39.91
CA GLY A 7 5.28 -4.86 -39.04
C GLY A 7 6.03 -4.06 -37.98
N CYS A 8 6.48 -2.84 -38.35
CA CYS A 8 7.14 -1.92 -37.42
C CYS A 8 6.15 -1.36 -36.38
N LEU A 9 4.92 -1.00 -36.80
CA LEU A 9 3.88 -0.59 -35.86
C LEU A 9 3.44 -1.74 -34.94
N GLY A 10 3.26 -2.94 -35.49
CA GLY A 10 2.85 -4.11 -34.70
C GLY A 10 3.85 -4.48 -33.62
N SER A 11 5.15 -4.52 -33.95
CA SER A 11 6.21 -4.76 -32.98
C SER A 11 6.31 -3.67 -31.92
N LEU A 12 6.11 -2.39 -32.29
CA LEU A 12 6.07 -1.28 -31.34
C LEU A 12 4.91 -1.41 -30.34
N VAL A 13 3.71 -1.79 -30.82
CA VAL A 13 2.54 -2.01 -29.96
C VAL A 13 2.77 -3.16 -28.99
N ILE A 14 3.38 -4.26 -29.44
CA ILE A 14 3.71 -5.41 -28.58
C ILE A 14 4.73 -5.00 -27.50
N LEU A 15 5.76 -4.23 -27.87
CA LEU A 15 6.74 -3.67 -26.92
C LEU A 15 6.10 -2.76 -25.88
N LEU A 16 5.18 -1.88 -26.29
CA LEU A 16 4.44 -1.00 -25.39
C LEU A 16 3.54 -1.80 -24.44
N LEU A 17 2.83 -2.82 -24.94
CA LEU A 17 1.99 -3.70 -24.11
C LEU A 17 2.83 -4.50 -23.12
N ALA A 18 3.99 -5.02 -23.53
CA ALA A 18 4.91 -5.72 -22.64
C ALA A 18 5.47 -4.78 -21.56
N GLY A 19 5.89 -3.57 -21.94
CA GLY A 19 6.35 -2.55 -21.00
C GLY A 19 5.25 -2.11 -20.02
N PHE A 20 4.02 -1.94 -20.50
CA PHE A 20 2.87 -1.60 -19.66
C PHE A 20 2.49 -2.74 -18.72
N GLY A 21 2.52 -3.99 -19.19
CA GLY A 21 2.33 -5.18 -18.36
C GLY A 21 3.39 -5.30 -17.27
N ALA A 22 4.66 -5.06 -17.60
CA ALA A 22 5.74 -5.01 -16.63
C ALA A 22 5.54 -3.88 -15.60
N LEU A 23 5.09 -2.69 -16.04
CA LEU A 23 4.76 -1.58 -15.16
C LEU A 23 3.61 -1.91 -14.20
N LEU A 24 2.56 -2.59 -14.68
CA LEU A 24 1.45 -3.04 -13.84
C LEU A 24 1.87 -4.11 -12.82
N TYR A 25 2.76 -5.02 -13.21
CA TYR A 25 3.21 -6.11 -12.35
C TYR A 25 4.27 -5.67 -11.33
N PHE A 26 5.29 -4.94 -11.78
CA PHE A 26 6.41 -4.52 -10.92
C PHE A 26 6.21 -3.15 -10.29
N GLY A 27 5.41 -2.26 -10.90
CA GLY A 27 5.19 -0.89 -10.41
C GLY A 27 4.84 -0.81 -8.93
N PRO A 28 3.87 -1.59 -8.42
CA PRO A 28 3.49 -1.56 -7.01
C PRO A 28 4.65 -1.87 -6.06
N ALA A 29 5.57 -2.78 -6.43
CA ALA A 29 6.74 -3.11 -5.63
C ALA A 29 7.73 -1.94 -5.51
N TYR A 30 7.76 -1.04 -6.49
CA TYR A 30 8.58 0.18 -6.51
C TYR A 30 7.80 1.44 -6.11
N GLY A 31 6.58 1.30 -5.56
CA GLY A 31 5.76 2.42 -5.13
C GLY A 31 5.00 3.16 -6.25
N VAL A 32 5.02 2.64 -7.48
CA VAL A 32 4.27 3.18 -8.62
C VAL A 32 2.95 2.41 -8.75
N ASN A 33 1.87 3.01 -8.24
CA ASN A 33 0.53 2.45 -8.35
C ASN A 33 -0.28 3.19 -9.41
N ILE A 34 -0.67 2.50 -10.49
CA ILE A 34 -1.56 3.06 -11.51
C ILE A 34 -3.00 3.19 -10.97
N PHE A 35 -3.41 2.22 -10.14
CA PHE A 35 -4.68 2.26 -9.43
C PHE A 35 -4.41 2.37 -7.93
N PRO A 36 -5.11 3.27 -7.21
CA PRO A 36 -4.93 3.37 -5.77
C PRO A 36 -5.33 2.04 -5.11
N PRO A 37 -4.60 1.60 -4.07
CA PRO A 37 -4.94 0.38 -3.35
C PRO A 37 -6.31 0.51 -2.68
N SER A 38 -7.01 -0.59 -2.47
CA SER A 38 -8.22 -0.58 -1.64
C SER A 38 -7.86 -0.20 -0.18
N PRO A 39 -8.82 0.26 0.64
CA PRO A 39 -8.57 0.51 2.07
C PRO A 39 -7.99 -0.71 2.81
N GLN A 40 -8.42 -1.91 2.44
CA GLN A 40 -7.92 -3.16 3.01
C GLN A 40 -6.45 -3.40 2.61
N GLN A 41 -6.11 -3.21 1.34
CA GLN A 41 -4.73 -3.33 0.86
C GLN A 41 -3.82 -2.26 1.47
N TYR A 42 -4.33 -1.04 1.64
CA TYR A 42 -3.63 0.03 2.34
C TYR A 42 -3.32 -0.36 3.79
N ALA A 43 -4.32 -0.85 4.51
CA ALA A 43 -4.16 -1.31 5.89
C ALA A 43 -3.20 -2.50 6.01
N GLU A 44 -3.31 -3.48 5.12
CA GLU A 44 -2.41 -4.63 5.08
C GLU A 44 -0.95 -4.21 4.86
N ALA A 45 -0.71 -3.31 3.91
CA ALA A 45 0.63 -2.78 3.66
C ALA A 45 1.18 -1.99 4.86
N ALA A 46 0.33 -1.26 5.59
CA ALA A 46 0.72 -0.57 6.82
C ALA A 46 1.05 -1.56 7.95
N LEU A 47 0.20 -2.57 8.18
CA LEU A 47 0.43 -3.63 9.19
C LEU A 47 1.70 -4.42 8.89
N LYS A 48 2.01 -4.69 7.62
CA LYS A 48 3.25 -5.36 7.22
C LYS A 48 4.50 -4.57 7.60
N LYS A 49 4.44 -3.23 7.56
CA LYS A 49 5.55 -2.37 8.02
C LYS A 49 5.72 -2.43 9.54
N MET A 50 4.65 -2.70 10.28
CA MET A 50 4.67 -2.85 11.74
C MET A 50 5.28 -4.19 12.20
N ASP A 51 5.51 -5.14 11.28
CA ASP A 51 6.20 -6.42 11.58
C ASP A 51 7.62 -6.22 12.15
N PHE A 52 8.23 -5.06 11.90
CA PHE A 52 9.55 -4.70 12.45
C PHE A 52 9.47 -4.06 13.84
N GLY A 53 8.28 -3.96 14.44
CA GLY A 53 8.07 -3.36 15.75
C GLY A 53 8.73 -4.18 16.88
N LEU A 54 9.38 -3.49 17.82
CA LEU A 54 10.10 -4.09 18.95
C LEU A 54 9.20 -4.89 19.92
N TYR A 55 7.90 -4.58 19.95
CA TYR A 55 6.92 -5.20 20.84
C TYR A 55 6.05 -6.23 20.12
N THR A 56 6.41 -6.62 18.89
CA THR A 56 5.72 -7.72 18.19
C THR A 56 6.07 -9.06 18.86
N GLY A 57 5.04 -9.75 19.35
CA GLY A 57 5.17 -11.03 20.05
C GLY A 57 4.56 -12.22 19.29
N PRO A 58 4.52 -13.42 19.89
CA PRO A 58 3.92 -14.61 19.28
C PRO A 58 2.44 -14.45 18.87
N ASP A 59 1.73 -13.54 19.53
CA ASP A 59 0.33 -13.22 19.27
C ASP A 59 0.12 -12.20 18.13
N TRP A 60 1.20 -11.57 17.66
CA TRP A 60 1.17 -10.54 16.61
C TRP A 60 0.44 -10.97 15.33
N PRO A 61 0.64 -12.20 14.78
CA PRO A 61 -0.13 -12.65 13.62
C PRO A 61 -1.65 -12.70 13.87
N GLN A 62 -2.06 -13.07 15.09
CA GLN A 62 -3.47 -13.08 15.48
C GLN A 62 -4.02 -11.66 15.60
N GLN A 63 -3.27 -10.75 16.21
CA GLN A 63 -3.64 -9.33 16.34
C GLN A 63 -3.81 -8.68 14.97
N LYS A 64 -2.88 -8.91 14.02
CA LYS A 64 -3.02 -8.46 12.62
C LYS A 64 -4.28 -9.03 11.96
N LYS A 65 -4.56 -10.32 12.15
CA LYS A 65 -5.76 -10.96 11.58
C LYS A 65 -7.05 -10.35 12.16
N GLN A 66 -7.07 -10.02 13.45
CA GLN A 66 -8.20 -9.33 14.07
C GLN A 66 -8.35 -7.91 13.52
N ALA A 67 -7.28 -7.13 13.47
CA ALA A 67 -7.31 -5.78 12.89
C ALA A 67 -7.83 -5.79 11.45
N MET A 68 -7.41 -6.77 10.64
CA MET A 68 -7.93 -6.93 9.27
C MET A 68 -9.40 -7.33 9.21
N ARG A 69 -9.91 -8.11 10.17
CA ARG A 69 -11.35 -8.39 10.29
C ARG A 69 -12.14 -7.12 10.58
N ASP A 70 -11.66 -6.31 11.53
CA ASP A 70 -12.32 -5.05 11.91
C ASP A 70 -12.35 -4.05 10.74
N LEU A 71 -11.37 -4.13 9.84
CA LEU A 71 -11.25 -3.27 8.66
C LEU A 71 -11.92 -3.82 7.39
N GLN A 72 -12.61 -4.96 7.44
CA GLN A 72 -13.27 -5.51 6.25
C GLN A 72 -14.31 -4.55 5.67
N SER A 73 -15.04 -3.83 6.52
CA SER A 73 -16.08 -2.88 6.12
C SER A 73 -15.55 -1.48 5.77
N ALA A 74 -14.23 -1.25 5.85
CA ALA A 74 -13.63 0.05 5.54
C ALA A 74 -13.87 0.43 4.07
N LYS A 75 -14.40 1.64 3.86
CA LYS A 75 -14.70 2.18 2.52
C LYS A 75 -13.68 3.23 2.10
N THR A 76 -13.02 3.85 3.07
CA THR A 76 -12.00 4.89 2.86
C THR A 76 -10.74 4.59 3.67
N TYR A 77 -9.63 5.26 3.35
CA TYR A 77 -8.40 5.13 4.14
C TYR A 77 -8.57 5.67 5.55
N GLN A 78 -9.39 6.71 5.72
CA GLN A 78 -9.70 7.33 7.00
C GLN A 78 -10.32 6.32 7.98
N ASP A 79 -11.16 5.42 7.47
CA ASP A 79 -11.76 4.35 8.27
C ASP A 79 -10.70 3.40 8.86
N THR A 80 -9.50 3.36 8.28
CA THR A 80 -8.39 2.51 8.75
C THR A 80 -7.52 3.16 9.82
N TYR A 81 -7.51 4.50 9.90
CA TYR A 81 -6.48 5.23 10.67
C TYR A 81 -6.50 4.91 12.15
N LEU A 82 -7.69 4.83 12.76
CA LEU A 82 -7.80 4.53 14.20
C LEU A 82 -7.26 3.14 14.54
N THR A 83 -7.57 2.15 13.71
CA THR A 83 -7.06 0.78 13.90
C THR A 83 -5.56 0.73 13.66
N LEU A 84 -5.05 1.38 12.61
CA LEU A 84 -3.62 1.42 12.31
C LEU A 84 -2.82 2.16 13.38
N GLN A 85 -3.37 3.21 13.99
CA GLN A 85 -2.75 3.91 15.11
C GLN A 85 -2.58 3.00 16.33
N LYS A 86 -3.65 2.29 16.72
CA LYS A 86 -3.58 1.32 17.81
C LYS A 86 -2.55 0.22 17.53
N MET A 87 -2.51 -0.27 16.29
CA MET A 87 -1.56 -1.32 15.89
C MET A 87 -0.11 -0.81 15.86
N ALA A 88 0.13 0.46 15.52
CA ALA A 88 1.44 1.08 15.60
C ALA A 88 1.93 1.17 17.06
N GLU A 89 1.06 1.59 17.98
CA GLU A 89 1.37 1.66 19.41
C GLU A 89 1.60 0.26 20.01
N LEU A 90 0.79 -0.73 19.61
CA LEU A 90 0.95 -2.12 20.05
C LEU A 90 2.26 -2.74 19.56
N SER A 91 2.62 -2.53 18.29
CA SER A 91 3.81 -3.15 17.69
C SER A 91 5.12 -2.48 18.11
N GLY A 92 5.13 -1.17 18.35
CA GLY A 92 6.38 -0.43 18.56
C GLY A 92 6.40 0.49 19.78
N GLY A 93 5.37 0.46 20.63
CA GLY A 93 5.32 1.15 21.92
C GLY A 93 5.23 2.67 21.82
N LYS A 94 5.63 3.37 22.88
CA LYS A 94 5.44 4.83 23.06
C LYS A 94 6.05 5.72 21.97
N HIS A 95 7.03 5.22 21.24
CA HIS A 95 7.72 5.95 20.17
C HIS A 95 7.20 5.62 18.77
N SER A 96 6.21 4.73 18.66
CA SER A 96 5.63 4.32 17.39
C SER A 96 4.27 4.97 17.21
N HIS A 97 4.17 5.73 16.13
CA HIS A 97 2.96 6.48 15.80
C HIS A 97 2.59 6.27 14.34
N PHE A 98 1.30 6.22 14.10
CA PHE A 98 0.72 6.34 12.77
C PHE A 98 0.23 7.77 12.57
N TYR A 99 0.60 8.41 11.47
CA TYR A 99 0.13 9.75 11.14
C TYR A 99 -0.52 9.76 9.76
N SER A 100 -1.70 10.37 9.68
CA SER A 100 -2.31 10.74 8.41
C SER A 100 -1.59 11.94 7.77
N SER A 101 -1.73 12.11 6.46
CA SER A 101 -1.17 13.25 5.73
C SER A 101 -1.64 14.60 6.28
N SER A 102 -2.88 14.68 6.79
CA SER A 102 -3.43 15.87 7.44
C SER A 102 -2.74 16.19 8.75
N GLU A 103 -2.41 15.19 9.56
CA GLU A 103 -1.77 15.38 10.86
C GLU A 103 -0.32 15.80 10.73
N ILE A 104 0.42 15.21 9.78
CA ILE A 104 1.80 15.65 9.47
C ILE A 104 1.83 17.10 9.00
N LYS A 105 0.89 17.51 8.13
CA LYS A 105 0.80 18.91 7.68
C LYS A 105 0.52 19.88 8.81
N LYS A 106 -0.27 19.49 9.82
CA LYS A 106 -0.54 20.30 11.00
C LYS A 106 0.69 20.39 11.92
N LYS A 107 1.39 19.27 12.13
CA LYS A 107 2.61 19.21 12.94
C LYS A 107 3.71 20.12 12.40
N ASN A 108 3.92 20.14 11.07
CA ASN A 108 4.99 20.94 10.44
C ASN A 108 4.70 22.45 10.35
N LYS A 109 3.51 22.90 10.78
CA LYS A 109 3.16 24.32 10.84
C LYS A 109 3.43 24.97 12.21
N HIS A 110 3.83 24.17 13.19
CA HIS A 110 4.22 24.58 14.54
C HIS A 110 5.69 24.29 14.76
#